data_AF-A0AAV4EHQ4-F1
#
_entry.id   AF-A0AAV4EHQ4-F1
#
_cell.length_a   1.000
_cell.length_b   1.000
_cell.length_c   1.000
_cell.angle_alpha   90.00
_cell.angle_beta   90.00
_cell.angle_gamma   90.00
#
_symmetry.space_group_name_H-M   'P 1'
#
loop_
_entity.id
_entity.type
_entity.pdbx_description
1 polymer ?
#
loop_
_entity_poly.entity_id
_entity_poly.type
_entity_poly.pdbx_seq_one_letter_code
_entity_poly.pdbx_strand_id
1 'polypeptide(L)'
;MLATLTSMLSGHYSNFDQYQRDQANNVSAPDKHLWLQFYYTLVEVPVLGPSAAVYYEQFMNNASTPSRQQILAFTQKMETQVQMTSYNIVNATRFSSAPEDIAEFKKLNLSELSNRPECDALWEELEDDVFTSFLATPLQCTFTFFGQLVRPEGSRNLTCLGMTFKETFVSLNGSNVVSGTNRPYHLQKTKDSCQEVTTPMISDANRTTRYGLFMLAFPTIAISAMTPS
;
A
#
# COMPACT_ATOMS: atom_id res chain seq x y z
N MET A 1 10.76 9.46 -5.02
CA MET A 1 10.13 8.16 -4.73
C MET A 1 10.00 7.84 -3.23
N LEU A 2 11.04 7.44 -2.48
CA LEU A 2 10.90 6.96 -1.08
C LEU A 2 10.08 7.88 -0.15
N ALA A 3 10.37 9.18 -0.16
CA ALA A 3 9.65 10.16 0.66
C ALA A 3 8.18 10.31 0.21
N THR A 4 7.94 10.33 -1.10
CA THR A 4 6.59 10.37 -1.69
C THR A 4 5.79 9.14 -1.29
N LEU A 5 6.34 7.94 -1.50
CA LEU A 5 5.70 6.67 -1.15
C LEU A 5 5.33 6.62 0.34
N THR A 6 6.28 6.90 1.24
CA THR A 6 6.03 6.81 2.68
C THR A 6 5.07 7.89 3.19
N SER A 7 5.11 9.10 2.61
CA SER A 7 4.11 10.14 2.86
C SER A 7 2.71 9.73 2.38
N MET A 8 2.61 9.23 1.14
CA MET A 8 1.36 8.78 0.55
C MET A 8 0.75 7.61 1.31
N LEU A 9 1.58 6.67 1.79
CA LEU A 9 1.16 5.50 2.55
C LEU A 9 0.71 5.86 3.97
N SER A 10 1.23 6.95 4.54
CA SER A 10 0.93 7.34 5.92
C SER A 10 -0.50 7.86 6.05
N GLY A 11 -1.24 7.35 7.03
CA GLY A 11 -2.62 7.74 7.29
C GLY A 11 -3.50 6.57 7.71
N HIS A 12 -4.81 6.84 7.76
CA HIS A 12 -5.83 5.85 8.10
C HIS A 12 -6.67 5.49 6.87
N TYR A 13 -6.73 4.21 6.56
CA TYR A 13 -7.45 3.65 5.42
C TYR A 13 -8.57 2.75 5.89
N SER A 14 -9.73 2.81 5.24
CA SER A 14 -10.82 1.88 5.52
C SER A 14 -11.65 1.55 4.29
N ASN A 15 -12.13 0.31 4.22
CA ASN A 15 -13.10 -0.13 3.20
C ASN A 15 -14.55 -0.10 3.72
N PHE A 16 -14.87 0.71 4.72
CA PHE A 16 -16.18 0.70 5.39
C PHE A 16 -17.36 0.80 4.40
N ASP A 17 -17.28 1.69 3.40
CA ASP A 17 -18.29 1.82 2.36
C ASP A 17 -18.48 0.53 1.53
N GLN A 18 -17.37 -0.16 1.20
CA GLN A 18 -17.42 -1.45 0.50
C GLN A 18 -18.10 -2.51 1.38
N TYR A 19 -17.72 -2.57 2.65
CA TYR A 19 -18.33 -3.47 3.63
C TYR A 19 -19.84 -3.22 3.78
N GLN A 20 -20.27 -1.95 3.91
CA GLN A 20 -21.68 -1.59 4.04
C GLN A 20 -22.48 -1.97 2.80
N ARG A 21 -21.93 -1.73 1.60
CA ARG A 21 -22.57 -2.18 0.34
C ARG A 21 -22.73 -3.69 0.29
N ASP A 22 -21.75 -4.46 0.76
CA ASP A 22 -21.86 -5.92 0.79
C ASP A 22 -22.93 -6.40 1.77
N GLN A 23 -23.08 -5.73 2.93
CA GLN A 23 -24.18 -6.02 3.86
C GLN A 23 -25.54 -5.71 3.22
N ALA A 24 -25.68 -4.55 2.60
CA ALA A 24 -26.94 -4.10 2.00
C ALA A 24 -27.39 -4.99 0.82
N ASN A 25 -26.45 -5.55 0.07
CA ASN A 25 -26.72 -6.40 -1.09
C ASN A 25 -26.68 -7.91 -0.79
N ASN A 26 -26.56 -8.30 0.49
CA ASN A 26 -26.49 -9.70 0.94
C ASN A 26 -25.48 -10.55 0.13
N VAL A 27 -24.28 -10.00 -0.09
CA VAL A 27 -23.20 -10.68 -0.81
C VAL A 27 -22.84 -11.98 -0.10
N SER A 28 -22.62 -13.05 -0.87
CA SER A 28 -22.29 -14.37 -0.33
C SER A 28 -20.92 -14.37 0.37
N ALA A 29 -20.75 -15.23 1.37
CA ALA A 29 -19.55 -15.25 2.20
C ALA A 29 -18.20 -15.28 1.44
N PRO A 30 -18.04 -16.02 0.32
CA PRO A 30 -16.77 -16.03 -0.43
C PRO A 30 -16.38 -14.68 -1.07
N ASP A 31 -17.37 -13.84 -1.37
CA ASP A 31 -17.19 -12.55 -2.05
C ASP A 31 -17.37 -11.35 -1.10
N LYS A 32 -17.79 -11.62 0.13
CA LYS A 32 -18.12 -10.62 1.14
C LYS A 32 -16.84 -10.11 1.81
N HIS A 33 -16.67 -8.79 1.79
CA HIS A 33 -15.52 -8.14 2.41
C HIS A 33 -15.74 -8.01 3.92
N LEU A 34 -14.66 -8.20 4.69
CA LEU A 34 -14.62 -7.78 6.09
C LEU A 34 -14.43 -6.25 6.15
N TRP A 35 -14.84 -5.63 7.26
CA TRP A 35 -14.48 -4.23 7.49
C TRP A 35 -13.03 -4.17 7.98
N LEU A 36 -12.14 -3.66 7.15
CA LEU A 36 -10.74 -3.43 7.44
C LEU A 36 -10.46 -1.95 7.72
N GLN A 37 -9.57 -1.73 8.67
CA GLN A 37 -8.99 -0.42 8.96
C GLN A 37 -7.49 -0.57 9.09
N PHE A 38 -6.73 0.18 8.30
CA PHE A 38 -5.26 0.19 8.34
C PHE A 38 -4.77 1.56 8.81
N TYR A 39 -3.88 1.54 9.80
CA TYR A 39 -3.22 2.74 10.29
C TYR A 39 -1.74 2.64 9.98
N TYR A 40 -1.22 3.64 9.28
CA TYR A 40 0.18 3.78 8.91
C TYR A 40 0.71 5.06 9.54
N THR A 41 1.58 4.94 10.54
CA THR A 41 2.15 6.06 11.28
C THR A 41 3.65 6.13 11.05
N LEU A 42 4.17 7.27 10.59
CA LEU A 42 5.63 7.46 10.50
C LEU A 42 6.24 7.43 11.89
N VAL A 43 7.30 6.65 12.04
CA VAL A 43 8.00 6.47 13.31
C VAL A 43 9.51 6.51 13.09
N GLU A 44 10.25 6.82 14.15
CA GLU A 44 11.71 6.75 14.12
C GLU A 44 12.15 5.47 14.85
N VAL A 45 12.85 4.58 14.12
CA VAL A 45 13.39 3.33 14.66
C VAL A 45 14.88 3.26 14.33
N PRO A 46 15.75 3.89 15.15
CA PRO A 46 17.16 4.12 14.81
C PRO A 46 17.93 2.83 14.48
N VAL A 47 17.55 1.71 15.10
CA VAL A 47 18.22 0.42 14.93
C VAL A 47 18.06 -0.19 13.53
N LEU A 48 17.11 0.31 12.73
CA LEU A 48 16.87 -0.11 11.34
C LEU A 48 17.66 0.72 10.31
N GLY A 49 18.59 1.56 10.77
CA GLY A 49 19.47 2.36 9.91
C GLY A 49 18.75 3.54 9.24
N PRO A 50 19.26 4.07 8.11
CA PRO A 50 18.71 5.26 7.44
C PRO A 50 17.38 5.00 6.71
N SER A 51 16.68 3.92 7.06
CA SER A 51 15.40 3.54 6.47
C SER A 51 14.28 4.46 6.96
N ALA A 52 13.36 4.83 6.08
CA ALA A 52 12.09 5.41 6.54
C ALA A 52 11.26 4.29 7.18
N ALA A 53 10.75 4.50 8.40
CA ALA A 53 9.99 3.49 9.12
C ALA A 53 8.54 3.92 9.31
N VAL A 54 7.62 2.98 9.07
CA VAL A 54 6.19 3.15 9.29
C VAL A 54 5.73 2.07 10.25
N TYR A 55 5.07 2.47 11.32
CA TYR A 55 4.33 1.57 12.18
C TYR A 55 2.95 1.28 11.55
N TYR A 56 2.64 0.00 11.41
CA TYR A 56 1.44 -0.49 10.75
C TYR A 56 0.54 -1.22 11.74
N GLU A 57 -0.73 -0.84 11.77
CA GLU A 57 -1.78 -1.55 12.52
C GLU A 57 -2.95 -1.92 11.61
N GLN A 58 -3.49 -3.12 11.82
CA GLN A 58 -4.65 -3.64 11.11
C GLN A 58 -5.76 -4.02 12.08
N PHE A 59 -6.93 -3.42 11.93
CA PHE A 59 -8.14 -3.80 12.64
C PHE A 59 -9.14 -4.47 11.69
N MET A 60 -9.93 -5.39 12.24
CA MET A 60 -10.97 -6.11 11.51
C MET A 60 -12.30 -5.99 12.24
N ASN A 61 -13.38 -5.73 11.51
CA ASN A 61 -14.76 -5.67 12.01
C ASN A 61 -14.93 -4.83 13.29
N ASN A 62 -14.30 -3.66 13.32
CA ASN A 62 -14.32 -2.72 14.46
C ASN A 62 -13.77 -3.28 15.77
N ALA A 63 -12.84 -4.24 15.71
CA ALA A 63 -12.17 -4.74 16.91
C ALA A 63 -11.48 -3.59 17.65
N SER A 64 -11.46 -3.66 18.99
CA SER A 64 -10.74 -2.71 19.85
C SER A 64 -9.23 -2.97 19.90
N THR A 65 -8.79 -4.12 19.41
CA THR A 65 -7.38 -4.51 19.34
C THR A 65 -6.98 -4.84 17.91
N PRO A 66 -5.75 -4.46 17.49
CA PRO A 66 -5.29 -4.76 16.16
C PRO A 66 -5.03 -6.25 15.99
N SER A 67 -5.49 -6.79 14.87
CA SER A 67 -5.22 -8.16 14.41
C SER A 67 -3.79 -8.37 13.93
N ARG A 68 -3.09 -7.28 13.58
CA ARG A 68 -1.69 -7.29 13.14
C ARG A 68 -1.05 -5.94 13.48
N GLN A 69 0.19 -6.01 13.96
CA GLN A 69 1.04 -4.85 14.26
C GLN A 69 2.45 -5.15 13.75
N GLN A 70 3.03 -4.24 12.96
CA GLN A 70 4.36 -4.42 12.35
C GLN A 70 5.11 -3.10 12.22
N ILE A 71 6.43 -3.17 12.08
CA ILE A 71 7.25 -2.07 11.57
C ILE A 71 7.59 -2.37 10.11
N LEU A 72 7.28 -1.43 9.22
CA LEU A 72 7.62 -1.48 7.81
C LEU A 72 8.79 -0.54 7.58
N ALA A 73 9.95 -1.08 7.20
CA ALA A 73 11.14 -0.30 6.89
C ALA A 73 11.29 -0.18 5.37
N PHE A 74 11.46 1.04 4.88
CA PHE A 74 11.55 1.35 3.47
C PHE A 74 12.97 1.81 3.13
N THR A 75 13.57 1.17 2.14
CA THR A 75 14.91 1.49 1.63
C THR A 75 14.87 1.68 0.12
N GLN A 76 15.34 2.83 -0.37
CA GLN A 76 15.48 3.07 -1.82
C GLN A 76 16.51 2.08 -2.40
N LYS A 77 16.12 1.32 -3.43
CA LYS A 77 17.00 0.36 -4.12
C LYS A 77 17.54 0.90 -5.44
N MET A 78 16.63 1.43 -6.25
CA MET A 78 16.89 2.07 -7.54
C MET A 78 16.06 3.35 -7.62
N GLU A 79 16.21 4.17 -8.64
CA GLU A 79 15.45 5.42 -8.78
C GLU A 79 13.91 5.21 -8.71
N THR A 80 13.43 4.12 -9.32
CA THR A 80 12.00 3.78 -9.44
C THR A 80 11.56 2.61 -8.57
N GLN A 81 12.42 2.14 -7.64
CA GLN A 81 12.11 0.99 -6.80
C GLN A 81 12.50 1.19 -5.34
N VAL A 82 11.56 0.92 -4.43
CA VAL A 82 11.75 0.93 -2.97
C VAL A 82 11.49 -0.47 -2.42
N GLN A 83 12.43 -1.01 -1.63
CA GLN A 83 12.19 -2.23 -0.87
C GLN A 83 11.48 -1.89 0.45
N MET A 84 10.45 -2.65 0.78
CA MET A 84 9.76 -2.63 2.06
C MET A 84 10.03 -3.94 2.81
N THR A 85 10.78 -3.87 3.90
CA THR A 85 11.03 -4.98 4.81
C THR A 85 10.02 -4.93 5.96
N SER A 86 9.34 -6.05 6.21
CA SER A 86 8.32 -6.14 7.27
C SER A 86 8.89 -6.82 8.51
N TYR A 87 8.86 -6.12 9.63
CA TYR A 87 9.30 -6.62 10.93
C TYR A 87 8.10 -6.87 11.85
N ASN A 88 7.99 -8.10 12.34
CA ASN A 88 7.13 -8.43 13.46
C ASN A 88 7.78 -7.95 14.76
N ILE A 89 6.98 -7.36 15.63
CA ILE A 89 7.40 -6.91 16.96
C ILE A 89 7.15 -8.05 17.94
N VAL A 90 8.20 -8.54 18.60
CA VAL A 90 8.09 -9.68 19.53
C VAL A 90 7.11 -9.40 20.67
N ASN A 91 7.10 -8.15 21.19
CA ASN A 91 6.17 -7.70 22.22
C ASN A 91 5.30 -6.52 21.72
N ALA A 92 4.41 -6.80 20.77
CA ALA A 92 3.58 -5.79 20.12
C ALA A 92 2.59 -5.07 21.07
N THR A 93 2.20 -5.69 22.20
CA THR A 93 1.25 -5.09 23.14
C THR A 93 1.76 -3.81 23.80
N ARG A 94 3.09 -3.62 23.88
CA ARG A 94 3.73 -2.35 24.30
C ARG A 94 3.27 -1.16 23.45
N PHE A 95 2.84 -1.42 22.22
CA PHE A 95 2.45 -0.39 21.25
C PHE A 95 0.92 -0.31 21.05
N SER A 96 0.12 -0.93 21.92
CA SER A 96 -1.34 -0.90 21.81
C SER A 96 -1.97 0.50 21.95
N SER A 97 -1.20 1.51 22.38
CA SER A 97 -1.58 2.93 22.47
C SER A 97 -0.73 3.83 21.57
N ALA A 98 -0.03 3.26 20.58
CA ALA A 98 1.12 3.88 19.93
C ALA A 98 0.91 5.10 19.02
N PRO A 99 -0.30 5.57 18.64
CA PRO A 99 -0.39 6.91 18.07
C PRO A 99 0.12 8.00 19.05
N GLU A 100 0.07 7.73 20.36
CA GLU A 100 0.35 8.72 21.42
C GLU A 100 1.79 8.69 21.94
N ASP A 101 2.50 7.56 21.83
CA ASP A 101 3.85 7.39 22.37
C ASP A 101 4.89 7.01 21.29
N ILE A 102 5.12 7.94 20.37
CA ILE A 102 6.11 7.79 19.28
C ILE A 102 7.53 7.57 19.85
N ALA A 103 7.80 7.99 21.09
CA ALA A 103 9.12 7.84 21.72
C ALA A 103 9.48 6.38 22.04
N GLU A 104 8.49 5.50 22.24
CA GLU A 104 8.72 4.07 22.49
C GLU A 104 9.35 3.34 21.30
N PHE A 105 9.15 3.82 20.08
CA PHE A 105 9.77 3.25 18.88
C PHE A 105 11.28 3.50 18.83
N LYS A 106 11.75 4.62 19.37
CA LYS A 106 13.18 4.95 19.43
C LYS A 106 13.95 4.01 20.37
N LYS A 107 13.25 3.35 21.29
CA LYS A 107 13.80 2.41 22.27
C LYS A 107 13.88 0.97 21.76
N LEU A 108 13.31 0.68 20.58
CA LEU A 108 13.37 -0.66 19.99
C LEU A 108 14.80 -1.07 19.68
N ASN A 109 15.12 -2.32 20.01
CA ASN A 109 16.36 -2.97 19.62
C ASN A 109 16.11 -4.06 18.55
N LEU A 110 17.17 -4.48 17.85
CA LEU A 110 17.04 -5.50 16.79
C LEU A 110 16.55 -6.85 17.31
N SER A 111 16.85 -7.20 18.57
CA SER A 111 16.38 -8.45 19.17
C SER A 111 14.86 -8.50 19.39
N GLU A 112 14.19 -7.34 19.43
CA GLU A 112 12.74 -7.23 19.53
C GLU A 112 12.03 -7.28 18.17
N LEU A 113 12.79 -7.32 17.08
CA LEU A 113 12.30 -7.29 15.72
C LEU A 113 12.68 -8.59 15.01
N SER A 114 11.70 -9.19 14.34
CA SER A 114 11.94 -10.37 13.50
C SER A 114 11.38 -10.11 12.11
N ASN A 115 12.17 -10.35 11.08
CA ASN A 115 11.72 -10.29 9.70
C ASN A 115 11.92 -11.63 9.00
N ARG A 116 11.21 -11.77 7.88
CA ARG A 116 11.38 -12.85 6.93
C ARG A 116 11.78 -12.22 5.60
N PRO A 117 13.09 -12.09 5.31
CA PRO A 117 13.56 -11.39 4.13
C PRO A 117 12.95 -11.92 2.83
N GLU A 118 12.64 -13.22 2.79
CA GLU A 118 11.98 -13.86 1.66
C GLU A 118 10.55 -13.35 1.39
N CYS A 119 9.98 -12.59 2.33
CA CYS A 119 8.64 -12.00 2.27
C CYS A 119 8.67 -10.47 2.17
N ASP A 120 9.83 -9.87 1.91
CA ASP A 120 9.92 -8.44 1.64
C ASP A 120 9.15 -8.08 0.36
N ALA A 121 8.66 -6.84 0.30
CA ALA A 121 7.98 -6.32 -0.88
C ALA A 121 8.87 -5.34 -1.64
N LEU A 122 8.66 -5.25 -2.93
CA LEU A 122 9.13 -4.16 -3.78
C LEU A 122 7.96 -3.27 -4.12
N TRP A 123 8.18 -1.96 -4.00
CA TRP A 123 7.29 -0.92 -4.45
C TRP A 123 7.89 -0.26 -5.67
N GLU A 124 7.07 -0.08 -6.69
CA GLU A 124 7.40 0.59 -7.94
C GLU A 124 6.43 1.73 -8.18
N GLU A 125 6.95 2.84 -8.68
CA GLU A 125 6.16 3.99 -9.11
C GLU A 125 5.73 3.77 -10.56
N LEU A 126 4.44 3.74 -10.80
CA LEU A 126 3.82 3.77 -12.11
C LEU A 126 3.54 5.23 -12.50
N GLU A 127 2.86 5.44 -13.63
CA GLU A 127 2.41 6.78 -14.03
C GLU A 127 1.41 7.38 -13.01
N ASP A 128 1.34 8.71 -12.95
CA ASP A 128 0.38 9.48 -12.14
C ASP A 128 0.42 9.21 -10.61
N ASP A 129 1.62 9.14 -10.01
CA ASP A 129 1.81 8.89 -8.57
C ASP A 129 1.13 7.61 -8.06
N VAL A 130 0.92 6.61 -8.94
CA VAL A 130 0.37 5.31 -8.56
C VAL A 130 1.53 4.39 -8.17
N PHE A 131 1.56 3.97 -6.91
CA PHE A 131 2.55 3.01 -6.44
C PHE A 131 1.97 1.60 -6.42
N THR A 132 2.68 0.64 -7.01
CA THR A 132 2.31 -0.78 -6.93
C THR A 132 3.31 -1.57 -6.10
N SER A 133 2.82 -2.55 -5.34
CA SER A 133 3.64 -3.43 -4.52
C SER A 133 3.47 -4.88 -4.92
N PHE A 134 4.58 -5.63 -4.90
CA PHE A 134 4.63 -7.08 -5.09
C PHE A 134 5.73 -7.70 -4.22
N LEU A 135 5.71 -9.01 -4.04
CA LEU A 135 6.76 -9.71 -3.28
C LEU A 135 8.10 -9.65 -4.03
N ALA A 136 9.18 -9.32 -3.33
CA ALA A 136 10.53 -9.30 -3.87
C ALA A 136 10.99 -10.69 -4.33
N THR A 137 10.60 -11.72 -3.59
CA THR A 137 10.91 -13.12 -3.87
C THR A 137 9.64 -13.98 -3.83
N PRO A 138 8.77 -13.91 -4.86
CA PRO A 138 7.41 -14.46 -4.83
C PRO A 138 7.34 -15.99 -4.68
N LEU A 139 8.43 -16.71 -4.98
CA LEU A 139 8.52 -18.16 -4.82
C LEU A 139 9.08 -18.61 -3.47
N GLN A 140 9.68 -17.71 -2.70
CA GLN A 140 10.38 -18.06 -1.45
C GLN A 140 9.54 -17.72 -0.21
N CYS A 141 8.68 -16.70 -0.29
CA CYS A 141 7.76 -16.37 0.79
C CYS A 141 6.69 -17.45 0.97
N THR A 142 6.85 -18.29 1.99
CA THR A 142 5.95 -19.43 2.23
C THR A 142 5.47 -19.48 3.68
N PHE A 143 4.26 -19.97 3.91
CA PHE A 143 3.63 -20.07 5.22
C PHE A 143 2.88 -21.38 5.37
N THR A 144 2.69 -21.84 6.59
CA THR A 144 1.75 -22.93 6.86
C THR A 144 0.39 -22.33 7.19
N PHE A 145 -0.62 -22.64 6.38
CA PHE A 145 -2.00 -22.20 6.57
C PHE A 145 -2.92 -23.43 6.57
N PHE A 146 -3.65 -23.65 7.67
CA PHE A 146 -4.46 -24.87 7.89
C PHE A 146 -3.70 -26.19 7.60
N GLY A 147 -2.43 -26.26 8.02
CA GLY A 147 -1.58 -27.45 7.82
C GLY A 147 -1.04 -27.62 6.39
N GLN A 148 -1.36 -26.71 5.47
CA GLN A 148 -0.85 -26.71 4.10
C GLN A 148 0.23 -25.65 3.94
N LEU A 149 1.30 -25.99 3.23
CA LEU A 149 2.32 -25.02 2.86
C LEU A 149 1.83 -24.21 1.66
N VAL A 150 1.72 -22.90 1.85
CA VAL A 150 1.15 -21.95 0.90
C VAL A 150 2.14 -20.83 0.62
N ARG A 151 1.96 -20.14 -0.51
CA ARG A 151 2.64 -18.88 -0.83
C ARG A 151 1.59 -17.77 -1.02
N PRO A 152 1.84 -16.55 -0.51
CA PRO A 152 0.98 -15.43 -0.83
C PRO A 152 1.21 -15.01 -2.28
N GLU A 153 0.12 -14.67 -2.94
CA GLU A 153 0.09 -13.96 -4.20
C GLU A 153 -0.80 -12.74 -4.03
N GLY A 154 -0.38 -11.62 -4.61
CA GLY A 154 -1.14 -10.40 -4.48
C GLY A 154 -0.34 -9.18 -4.85
N SER A 155 -1.06 -8.08 -4.96
CA SER A 155 -0.47 -6.76 -5.12
C SER A 155 -1.25 -5.73 -4.31
N ARG A 156 -0.58 -4.62 -4.02
CA ARG A 156 -1.19 -3.42 -3.44
C ARG A 156 -0.98 -2.29 -4.41
N ASN A 157 -2.03 -1.56 -4.77
CA ASN A 157 -1.89 -0.29 -5.47
C ASN A 157 -2.27 0.83 -4.52
N LEU A 158 -1.40 1.81 -4.40
CA LEU A 158 -1.53 2.97 -3.54
C LEU A 158 -1.63 4.22 -4.41
N THR A 159 -2.62 5.05 -4.11
CA THR A 159 -2.78 6.39 -4.67
C THR A 159 -3.00 7.36 -3.50
N CYS A 160 -3.12 8.65 -3.81
CA CYS A 160 -3.43 9.64 -2.79
C CYS A 160 -4.79 9.44 -2.12
N LEU A 161 -5.76 8.88 -2.86
CA LEU A 161 -7.13 8.69 -2.40
C LEU A 161 -7.29 7.42 -1.55
N GLY A 162 -6.39 6.45 -1.69
CA GLY A 162 -6.57 5.18 -1.03
C GLY A 162 -5.63 4.09 -1.48
N MET A 163 -5.96 2.88 -1.05
CA MET A 163 -5.24 1.66 -1.38
C MET A 163 -6.22 0.63 -1.91
N THR A 164 -5.79 -0.12 -2.91
CA THR A 164 -6.46 -1.36 -3.30
C THR A 164 -5.52 -2.52 -3.07
N PHE A 165 -6.02 -3.64 -2.60
CA PHE A 165 -5.22 -4.85 -2.55
C PHE A 165 -6.03 -6.11 -2.74
N LYS A 166 -5.37 -7.13 -3.27
CA LYS A 166 -5.88 -8.50 -3.35
C LYS A 166 -4.78 -9.41 -2.82
N GLU A 167 -5.13 -10.30 -1.90
CA GLU A 167 -4.19 -11.27 -1.35
C GLU A 167 -4.86 -12.65 -1.37
N THR A 168 -4.13 -13.62 -1.92
CA THR A 168 -4.53 -15.02 -2.02
C THR A 168 -3.38 -15.91 -1.57
N PHE A 169 -3.70 -17.00 -0.91
CA PHE A 169 -2.75 -18.01 -0.47
C PHE A 169 -2.90 -19.23 -1.35
N VAL A 170 -1.90 -19.50 -2.19
CA VAL A 170 -1.90 -20.61 -3.14
C VAL A 170 -1.06 -21.74 -2.59
N SER A 171 -1.55 -22.98 -2.71
CA SER A 171 -0.78 -24.17 -2.33
C SER A 171 0.56 -24.23 -3.08
N LEU A 172 1.61 -24.76 -2.45
CA LEU A 172 2.86 -25.06 -3.17
C LEU A 172 2.79 -26.36 -3.95
N ASN A 173 1.93 -27.30 -3.53
CA ASN A 173 1.81 -28.62 -4.15
C ASN A 173 0.77 -28.67 -5.28
N GLY A 174 0.25 -27.51 -5.70
CA GLY A 174 -0.75 -27.37 -6.77
C GLY A 174 -1.07 -25.90 -7.04
N SER A 175 -2.06 -25.62 -7.90
CA SER A 175 -2.50 -24.26 -8.22
C SER A 175 -3.75 -23.81 -7.45
N ASN A 176 -4.16 -24.58 -6.43
CA ASN A 176 -5.38 -24.30 -5.69
C ASN A 176 -5.20 -23.13 -4.72
N VAL A 177 -6.15 -22.20 -4.75
CA VAL A 177 -6.29 -21.14 -3.75
C VAL A 177 -6.85 -21.78 -2.47
N VAL A 178 -6.05 -21.73 -1.40
CA VAL A 178 -6.41 -22.28 -0.08
C VAL A 178 -7.21 -21.27 0.73
N SER A 179 -6.90 -19.99 0.58
CA SER A 179 -7.54 -18.89 1.30
C SER A 179 -7.26 -17.56 0.62
N GLY A 180 -8.04 -16.54 0.95
CA GLY A 180 -7.84 -15.18 0.46
C GLY A 180 -9.10 -14.59 -0.12
N THR A 181 -8.92 -13.50 -0.85
CA THR A 181 -10.02 -12.67 -1.34
C THR A 181 -10.27 -12.91 -2.81
N ASN A 182 -11.51 -13.26 -3.18
CA ASN A 182 -11.89 -13.36 -4.59
C ASN A 182 -11.86 -11.99 -5.27
N ARG A 183 -12.36 -10.98 -4.56
CA ARG A 183 -12.46 -9.57 -4.99
C ARG A 183 -11.46 -8.71 -4.22
N PRO A 184 -10.92 -7.64 -4.84
CA PRO A 184 -10.00 -6.75 -4.15
C PRO A 184 -10.70 -5.92 -3.08
N TYR A 185 -9.98 -5.65 -1.99
CA TYR A 185 -10.36 -4.63 -1.03
C TYR A 185 -10.08 -3.24 -1.61
N HIS A 186 -11.02 -2.32 -1.44
CA HIS A 186 -10.86 -0.90 -1.78
C HIS A 186 -10.91 -0.08 -0.49
N LEU A 187 -9.76 0.37 -0.01
CA LEU A 187 -9.64 1.16 1.20
C LEU A 187 -9.47 2.63 0.84
N GLN A 188 -10.41 3.46 1.26
CA GLN A 188 -10.34 4.91 1.13
C GLN A 188 -9.49 5.48 2.26
N LYS A 189 -8.69 6.50 1.96
CA LYS A 189 -7.94 7.25 2.97
C LYS A 189 -8.89 8.24 3.64
N THR A 190 -9.01 8.18 4.97
CA THR A 190 -9.98 8.97 5.74
C THR A 190 -9.55 10.42 5.99
N LYS A 191 -8.27 10.74 5.79
CA LYS A 191 -7.72 12.10 5.83
C LYS A 191 -6.74 12.29 4.68
N ASP A 192 -7.05 13.21 3.78
CA ASP A 192 -6.18 13.59 2.67
C ASP A 192 -4.94 14.31 3.23
N SER A 193 -3.83 13.58 3.30
CA SER A 193 -2.51 14.12 3.63
C SER A 193 -1.59 14.21 2.42
N CYS A 194 -2.08 13.85 1.22
CA CYS A 194 -1.41 14.26 0.01
C CYS A 194 -1.55 15.77 -0.10
N GLN A 195 -0.53 16.51 0.33
CA GLN A 195 -0.32 17.82 -0.22
C GLN A 195 -0.22 17.63 -1.73
N GLU A 196 -1.04 18.35 -2.51
CA GLU A 196 -0.60 18.72 -3.85
C GLU A 196 0.83 19.24 -3.66
N VAL A 197 1.82 18.61 -4.29
CA VAL A 197 3.19 19.14 -4.30
C VAL A 197 3.12 20.40 -5.14
N THR A 198 2.58 21.49 -4.59
CA THR A 198 2.78 22.83 -5.10
C THR A 198 4.25 23.09 -4.90
N THR A 199 5.00 22.87 -5.97
CA THR A 199 6.31 23.45 -6.18
C THR A 199 6.27 24.88 -5.65
N PRO A 200 7.22 25.34 -4.81
CA PRO A 200 7.27 26.75 -4.52
C PRO A 200 7.46 27.46 -5.86
N MET A 201 6.44 28.21 -6.30
CA MET A 201 6.60 29.12 -7.43
C MET A 201 7.75 30.05 -7.06
N ILE A 202 8.90 29.83 -7.68
CA ILE A 202 9.91 30.86 -7.77
C ILE A 202 9.22 32.03 -8.47
N SER A 203 9.13 33.13 -7.74
CA SER A 203 8.61 34.38 -8.22
C SER A 203 9.51 34.89 -9.34
N ASP A 204 9.14 34.65 -10.59
CA ASP A 204 9.70 35.39 -11.72
C ASP A 204 8.77 36.54 -12.08
N ALA A 205 8.77 37.54 -11.19
CA ALA A 205 8.64 38.91 -11.65
C ALA A 205 9.90 39.21 -12.51
N ASN A 206 9.66 39.56 -13.77
CA ASN A 206 10.63 39.88 -14.84
C ASN A 206 11.14 38.74 -15.72
N ARG A 207 10.38 38.41 -16.77
CA ARG A 207 10.92 38.44 -18.14
C ARG A 207 9.84 38.58 -19.23
N THR A 208 9.63 39.83 -19.60
CA THR A 208 9.43 40.37 -20.95
C THR A 208 8.82 39.46 -22.04
N THR A 209 7.60 39.83 -22.43
CA THR A 209 6.95 39.72 -23.74
C THR A 209 7.86 39.39 -24.92
N ARG A 210 7.59 38.28 -25.62
CA ARG A 210 7.68 38.21 -27.09
C ARG A 210 6.67 37.20 -27.66
N TYR A 211 5.90 37.73 -28.61
CA TYR A 211 4.95 37.05 -29.48
C TYR A 211 5.59 35.90 -30.28
N GLY A 212 4.79 34.87 -30.56
CA GLY A 212 5.11 33.78 -31.48
C GLY A 212 3.85 33.05 -31.93
N LEU A 213 3.15 33.67 -32.89
CA LEU A 213 2.00 33.17 -33.63
C LEU A 213 2.45 32.03 -34.56
N PHE A 214 1.80 30.85 -34.54
CA PHE A 214 1.69 29.99 -35.73
C PHE A 214 0.36 29.23 -35.71
N MET A 215 -0.51 29.63 -36.64
CA MET A 215 -1.67 28.87 -37.13
C MET A 215 -1.24 27.89 -38.23
N LEU A 216 -2.20 27.01 -38.59
CA LEU A 216 -2.33 26.10 -39.76
C LEU A 216 -2.05 24.63 -39.41
N ALA A 217 -2.80 23.61 -39.83
CA ALA A 217 -4.12 23.45 -40.47
C ALA A 217 -4.46 21.92 -40.46
N PHE A 218 -5.76 21.58 -40.55
CA PHE A 218 -6.38 20.25 -40.78
C PHE A 218 -5.92 19.56 -42.11
N PRO A 219 -6.22 18.25 -42.45
CA PRO A 219 -7.49 17.53 -42.19
C PRO A 219 -7.51 15.97 -42.00
N THR A 220 -8.62 15.54 -41.39
CA THR A 220 -9.54 14.40 -41.63
C THR A 220 -9.15 13.23 -42.54
N ILE A 221 -9.36 11.97 -42.07
CA ILE A 221 -10.12 10.90 -42.76
C ILE A 221 -10.78 9.97 -41.71
N ALA A 222 -12.08 9.70 -41.89
CA ALA A 222 -12.88 8.66 -41.23
C ALA A 222 -13.11 7.48 -42.20
N ILE A 223 -13.44 6.28 -41.70
CA ILE A 223 -14.30 5.19 -42.26
C ILE A 223 -14.26 4.07 -41.19
N SER A 224 -15.32 3.82 -40.41
CA SER A 224 -16.61 3.14 -40.66
C SER A 224 -16.60 1.64 -40.35
N ALA A 225 -17.71 1.23 -39.74
CA ALA A 225 -18.07 -0.04 -39.11
C ALA A 225 -17.95 -1.31 -39.95
N MET A 226 -17.91 -2.47 -39.28
CA MET A 226 -18.69 -3.68 -39.62
C MET A 226 -18.61 -4.74 -38.50
N THR A 227 -19.72 -4.95 -37.80
CA THR A 227 -20.23 -6.29 -37.42
C THR A 227 -21.24 -6.72 -38.51
N PRO A 228 -21.79 -7.96 -38.57
CA PRO A 228 -21.59 -9.16 -37.75
C PRO A 228 -21.41 -10.47 -38.57
N SER A 229 -21.12 -11.57 -37.86
CA SER A 229 -21.73 -12.89 -38.06
C SER A 229 -21.59 -13.71 -36.78
#